data_AF-A0AB40CG64-F1
#
_entry.id   AF-A0AB40CG64-F1
#
_cell.length_a   1.000
_cell.length_b   1.000
_cell.length_c   1.000
_cell.angle_alpha   90.00
_cell.angle_beta   90.00
_cell.angle_gamma   90.00
#
_symmetry.space_group_name_H-M   'P 1'
#
loop_
_entity.id
_entity.type
_entity.pdbx_description
1 polymer ?
#
loop_
_entity_poly.entity_id
_entity_poly.type
_entity_poly.pdbx_seq_one_letter_code
_entity_poly.pdbx_strand_id
1 'polypeptide(L)'
;MARSLSYISSSQLISIARNPRIAIIDVRDEERNYDAHIAGSHHYASDTFSDRIPSLIDAVKGKDTLVFHCALSQIRGPTCARTLLNYLSETKEGSEIKNVMVLERGFNGWEASGRPVCRCSDIPCKGESS
;
A
#
# COMPACT_ATOMS: atom_id res chain seq x y z
N MET A 1 -20.93 -3.45 8.45
CA MET A 1 -19.97 -4.56 8.67
C MET A 1 -18.63 -3.94 9.00
N ALA A 2 -18.00 -4.31 10.11
CA ALA A 2 -16.68 -3.78 10.47
C ALA A 2 -15.66 -4.26 9.43
N ARG A 3 -15.03 -3.32 8.71
CA ARG A 3 -13.92 -3.63 7.82
C ARG A 3 -12.74 -4.08 8.70
N SER A 4 -12.28 -5.31 8.54
CA SER A 4 -11.20 -5.89 9.34
C SER A 4 -9.84 -5.69 8.67
N LEU A 5 -8.84 -5.39 9.50
CA LEU A 5 -7.44 -5.31 9.08
C LEU A 5 -6.87 -6.74 9.00
N SER A 6 -6.41 -7.11 7.81
CA SER A 6 -5.78 -8.42 7.58
C SER A 6 -4.29 -8.28 7.30
N TYR A 7 -3.52 -9.34 7.50
CA TYR A 7 -2.12 -9.38 7.16
C TYR A 7 -1.90 -10.26 5.92
N ILE A 8 -0.93 -9.90 5.09
CA ILE A 8 -0.58 -10.66 3.89
C ILE A 8 0.92 -10.82 3.77
N SER A 9 1.36 -12.02 3.39
CA SER A 9 2.76 -12.28 3.11
C SER A 9 3.18 -11.78 1.71
N SER A 10 4.48 -11.57 1.52
CA SER A 10 5.02 -11.14 0.22
C SER A 10 4.70 -12.10 -0.93
N SER A 11 4.63 -13.42 -0.65
CA SER A 11 4.24 -14.47 -1.59
C SER A 11 2.80 -14.36 -2.04
N GLN A 12 1.89 -14.18 -1.09
CA GLN A 12 0.49 -13.98 -1.40
C GLN A 12 0.27 -12.67 -2.14
N LEU A 13 0.98 -11.59 -1.76
CA LEU A 13 0.87 -10.30 -2.42
C LEU A 13 1.22 -10.42 -3.92
N ILE A 14 2.28 -11.13 -4.33
CA ILE A 14 2.56 -11.33 -5.77
C ILE A 14 1.44 -12.09 -6.49
N SER A 15 0.88 -13.10 -5.84
CA SER A 15 -0.21 -13.89 -6.43
C SER A 15 -1.42 -13.01 -6.74
N ILE A 16 -1.75 -12.09 -5.83
CA ILE A 16 -2.92 -11.22 -5.96
C ILE A 16 -2.61 -9.90 -6.67
N ALA A 17 -1.38 -9.40 -6.66
CA ALA A 17 -0.97 -8.12 -7.25
C ALA A 17 -1.15 -8.07 -8.78
N ARG A 18 -1.27 -9.23 -9.43
CA ARG A 18 -1.66 -9.32 -10.84
C ARG A 18 -3.08 -8.85 -11.11
N ASN A 19 -3.94 -8.78 -10.09
CA ASN A 19 -5.31 -8.32 -10.20
C ASN A 19 -5.35 -6.78 -10.21
N PRO A 20 -5.88 -6.15 -11.27
CA PRO A 20 -5.95 -4.69 -11.37
C PRO A 20 -6.87 -4.06 -10.32
N ARG A 21 -7.67 -4.85 -9.60
CA ARG A 21 -8.50 -4.36 -8.48
C ARG A 21 -7.75 -4.20 -7.16
N ILE A 22 -6.45 -4.49 -7.16
CA ILE A 22 -5.59 -4.34 -5.99
C ILE A 22 -4.71 -3.10 -6.15
N ALA A 23 -4.49 -2.39 -5.06
CA ALA A 23 -3.53 -1.30 -4.99
C ALA A 23 -2.60 -1.48 -3.79
N ILE A 24 -1.30 -1.25 -4.04
CA ILE A 24 -0.25 -1.38 -3.03
C ILE A 24 0.13 0.03 -2.60
N ILE A 25 0.07 0.29 -1.30
CA ILE A 25 0.28 1.60 -0.70
C ILE A 25 1.56 1.54 0.15
N ASP A 26 2.56 2.30 -0.26
CA ASP A 26 3.81 2.48 0.46
C ASP A 26 3.69 3.71 1.35
N VAL A 27 3.74 3.50 2.67
CA VAL A 27 3.67 4.57 3.68
C VAL A 27 5.01 4.91 4.29
N ARG A 28 6.12 4.54 3.63
CA ARG A 28 7.45 5.07 3.98
C ARG A 28 7.52 6.55 3.65
N ASP A 29 8.38 7.27 4.36
CA ASP A 29 8.57 8.69 4.14
C ASP A 29 9.63 8.89 3.04
N GLU A 30 10.73 9.59 3.31
CA GLU A 30 11.75 9.94 2.31
C GLU A 30 12.70 8.76 1.97
N GLU A 31 12.72 7.73 2.82
CA GLU A 31 13.54 6.52 2.68
C GLU A 31 13.27 5.79 1.34
N ARG A 32 12.07 5.93 0.79
CA ARG A 32 11.69 5.37 -0.52
C ARG A 32 12.52 5.92 -1.69
N ASN A 33 13.08 7.12 -1.59
CA ASN A 33 13.87 7.69 -2.69
C ASN A 33 15.27 7.05 -2.81
N TYR A 34 15.77 6.46 -1.73
CA TYR A 34 17.08 5.81 -1.71
C TYR A 34 16.95 4.29 -1.89
N ASP A 35 15.88 3.72 -1.36
CA ASP A 35 15.59 2.29 -1.48
C ASP A 35 14.73 1.96 -2.68
N ALA A 36 14.78 0.70 -3.11
CA ALA A 36 13.83 0.22 -4.10
C ALA A 36 12.40 0.19 -3.50
N HIS A 37 11.39 0.01 -4.36
CA HIS A 37 9.99 -0.07 -3.95
C HIS A 37 9.25 -1.12 -4.78
N ILE A 38 8.05 -1.49 -4.34
CA ILE A 38 7.24 -2.47 -5.05
C ILE A 38 6.71 -1.81 -6.33
N ALA A 39 6.91 -2.45 -7.49
CA ALA A 39 6.45 -1.94 -8.77
C ALA A 39 4.94 -1.66 -8.75
N GLY A 40 4.53 -0.47 -9.21
CA GLY A 40 3.13 -0.05 -9.23
C GLY A 40 2.55 0.34 -7.86
N SER A 41 3.39 0.45 -6.82
CA SER A 41 2.95 0.97 -5.52
C SER A 41 2.77 2.49 -5.53
N HIS A 42 1.71 2.95 -4.88
CA HIS A 42 1.46 4.37 -4.64
C HIS A 42 2.14 4.81 -3.35
N HIS A 43 2.84 5.94 -3.40
CA HIS A 43 3.57 6.47 -2.26
C HIS A 43 2.73 7.51 -1.52
N TYR A 44 2.50 7.27 -0.23
CA TYR A 44 1.78 8.16 0.68
C TYR A 44 2.45 8.17 2.05
N ALA A 45 3.33 9.15 2.27
CA ALA A 45 4.09 9.30 3.52
C ALA A 45 3.18 9.30 4.77
N SER A 46 3.66 8.68 5.85
CA SER A 46 2.87 8.47 7.06
C SER A 46 2.55 9.78 7.79
N ASP A 47 3.50 10.73 7.82
CA ASP A 47 3.34 12.06 8.42
C ASP A 47 2.20 12.88 7.81
N THR A 48 2.00 12.78 6.50
CA THR A 48 0.94 13.52 5.78
C THR A 48 -0.21 12.62 5.36
N PHE A 49 -0.28 11.40 5.88
CA PHE A 49 -1.21 10.39 5.42
C PHE A 49 -2.66 10.85 5.59
N SER A 50 -3.02 11.38 6.77
CA SER A 50 -4.38 11.82 7.09
C SER A 50 -4.92 12.85 6.10
N ASP A 51 -4.13 13.87 5.75
CA ASP A 51 -4.50 14.88 4.74
C ASP A 51 -4.55 14.33 3.31
N ARG A 52 -3.76 13.28 3.03
CA ARG A 52 -3.68 12.64 1.72
C ARG A 52 -4.70 11.51 1.52
N ILE A 53 -5.43 11.10 2.56
CA ILE A 53 -6.47 10.06 2.47
C ILE A 53 -7.47 10.32 1.31
N PRO A 54 -8.00 11.55 1.13
CA PRO A 54 -8.95 11.81 0.04
C PRO A 54 -8.31 11.57 -1.34
N SER A 55 -7.07 12.01 -1.53
CA SER A 55 -6.32 11.78 -2.78
C SER A 55 -6.00 10.31 -3.01
N LEU A 56 -5.73 9.56 -1.94
CA LEU A 56 -5.56 8.12 -1.99
C LEU A 56 -6.85 7.43 -2.44
N ILE A 57 -8.00 7.78 -1.85
CA ILE A 57 -9.30 7.21 -2.20
C ILE A 57 -9.63 7.47 -3.68
N ASP A 58 -9.35 8.66 -4.18
CA ASP A 58 -9.55 8.97 -5.60
C ASP A 58 -8.60 8.15 -6.51
N ALA A 59 -7.32 8.03 -6.15
CA ALA A 59 -6.35 7.23 -6.90
C ALA A 59 -6.66 5.73 -6.92
N VAL A 60 -7.30 5.23 -5.86
CA VAL A 60 -7.70 3.81 -5.73
C VAL A 60 -9.18 3.59 -5.96
N LYS A 61 -9.87 4.56 -6.57
CA LYS A 61 -11.25 4.42 -7.00
C LYS A 61 -11.39 3.28 -7.99
N GLY A 62 -12.40 2.42 -7.81
CA GLY A 62 -12.52 1.16 -8.58
C GLY A 62 -11.68 -0.01 -8.06
N LYS A 63 -10.87 0.17 -7.01
CA LYS A 63 -10.11 -0.92 -6.36
C LYS A 63 -10.92 -1.50 -5.20
N ASP A 64 -10.88 -2.83 -5.06
CA ASP A 64 -11.58 -3.53 -3.97
C ASP A 64 -10.68 -3.89 -2.78
N THR A 65 -9.36 -3.97 -3.02
CA THR A 65 -8.38 -4.41 -2.02
C THR A 65 -7.19 -3.46 -1.98
N LEU A 66 -6.85 -2.99 -0.77
CA LEU A 66 -5.70 -2.13 -0.51
C LEU A 66 -4.69 -2.87 0.36
N VAL A 67 -3.41 -2.80 -0.01
CA VAL A 67 -2.32 -3.43 0.73
C VAL A 67 -1.31 -2.38 1.16
N PHE A 68 -1.24 -2.12 2.47
CA PHE A 68 -0.32 -1.17 3.07
C PHE A 68 1.01 -1.82 3.43
N HIS A 69 2.12 -1.14 3.18
CA HIS A 69 3.43 -1.57 3.66
C HIS A 69 4.29 -0.39 4.10
N CYS A 70 5.22 -0.66 5.02
CA CYS A 70 6.26 0.27 5.44
C CYS A 70 7.64 -0.41 5.24
N ALA A 71 8.73 0.13 5.78
CA ALA A 71 10.04 -0.53 5.80
C ALA A 71 10.01 -1.90 6.52
N LEU A 72 9.45 -1.93 7.74
CA LEU A 72 9.29 -3.15 8.55
C LEU A 72 7.81 -3.54 8.77
N SER A 73 6.86 -2.66 8.40
CA SER A 73 5.42 -2.81 8.66
C SER A 73 5.03 -3.04 10.13
N GLN A 74 5.86 -2.63 11.10
CA GLN A 74 5.61 -2.85 12.53
C GLN A 74 4.81 -1.74 13.22
N ILE A 75 4.94 -0.48 12.75
CA ILE A 75 4.34 0.68 13.42
C ILE A 75 3.55 1.54 12.42
N ARG A 76 4.20 2.08 11.39
CA ARG A 76 3.57 2.99 10.42
C ARG A 76 2.47 2.31 9.59
N GLY A 77 2.74 1.11 9.04
CA GLY A 77 1.79 0.34 8.22
C GLY A 77 0.42 0.10 8.86
N PRO A 78 0.33 -0.55 10.04
CA PRO A 78 -0.94 -0.80 10.71
C PRO A 78 -1.65 0.48 11.18
N THR A 79 -0.90 1.52 11.58
CA THR A 79 -1.49 2.81 11.97
C THR A 79 -2.18 3.48 10.80
N CYS A 80 -1.51 3.63 9.65
CA CYS A 80 -2.12 4.22 8.44
C CYS A 80 -3.34 3.42 7.96
N ALA A 81 -3.24 2.09 7.96
CA ALA A 81 -4.37 1.24 7.60
C ALA A 81 -5.58 1.44 8.53
N ARG A 82 -5.37 1.59 9.84
CA ARG A 82 -6.45 1.91 10.80
C ARG A 82 -7.04 3.29 10.57
N THR A 83 -6.20 4.31 10.34
CA THR A 83 -6.66 5.67 10.03
C THR A 83 -7.55 5.68 8.79
N LEU A 84 -7.15 4.97 7.73
CA LEU A 84 -7.97 4.82 6.53
C LEU A 84 -9.30 4.13 6.84
N LEU A 85 -9.28 3.02 7.60
CA LEU A 85 -10.51 2.30 7.95
C LEU A 85 -11.49 3.18 8.74
N ASN A 86 -10.98 4.01 9.65
CA ASN A 86 -11.79 4.97 10.38
C ASN A 86 -12.40 6.00 9.42
N TYR A 87 -11.58 6.60 8.55
CA TYR A 87 -12.05 7.56 7.54
C TYR A 87 -13.12 6.99 6.60
N LEU A 88 -12.93 5.75 6.11
CA LEU A 88 -13.90 5.04 5.26
C LEU A 88 -15.18 4.63 6.01
N SER A 89 -15.15 4.60 7.34
CA SER A 89 -16.32 4.31 8.17
C SER A 89 -17.14 5.56 8.43
N GLU A 90 -16.47 6.71 8.56
CA GLU A 90 -17.09 8.04 8.70
C GLU A 90 -17.60 8.58 7.36
N THR A 91 -16.90 8.26 6.27
CA THR A 91 -17.19 8.74 4.91
C THR A 91 -17.75 7.60 4.05
N LYS A 92 -18.80 7.84 3.25
CA LYS A 92 -19.33 6.83 2.31
C LYS A 92 -18.43 6.61 1.08
N GLU A 93 -17.37 7.40 0.95
CA GLU A 93 -16.35 7.27 -0.10
C GLU A 93 -15.56 5.98 0.07
N GLY A 94 -15.11 5.39 -1.04
CA GLY A 94 -14.39 4.11 -0.98
C GLY A 94 -15.24 2.92 -0.51
N SER A 95 -16.57 2.93 -0.71
CA SER A 95 -17.43 1.75 -0.52
C SER A 95 -17.00 0.53 -1.36
N GLU A 96 -16.22 0.76 -2.40
CA GLU A 96 -15.62 -0.28 -3.24
C GLU A 96 -14.53 -1.05 -2.49
N ILE A 97 -13.81 -0.38 -1.57
CA ILE A 97 -12.75 -0.97 -0.76
C ILE A 97 -13.39 -1.87 0.29
N LYS A 98 -13.27 -3.18 0.05
CA LYS A 98 -13.77 -4.23 0.93
C LYS A 98 -12.68 -4.75 1.85
N ASN A 99 -11.45 -4.84 1.34
CA ASN A 99 -10.33 -5.44 2.06
C ASN A 99 -9.21 -4.42 2.24
N VAL A 100 -8.78 -4.25 3.50
CA VAL A 100 -7.57 -3.50 3.83
C VAL A 100 -6.59 -4.46 4.50
N MET A 101 -5.43 -4.62 3.88
CA MET A 101 -4.41 -5.57 4.28
C MET A 101 -3.10 -4.84 4.59
N VAL A 102 -2.25 -5.44 5.42
CA VAL A 102 -0.90 -4.98 5.70
C VAL A 102 0.11 -6.05 5.28
N LEU A 103 1.11 -5.66 4.50
CA LEU A 103 2.20 -6.53 4.09
C LEU A 103 3.08 -6.85 5.29
N GLU A 104 3.15 -8.13 5.65
CA GLU A 104 4.01 -8.63 6.70
C GLU A 104 5.48 -8.50 6.31
N ARG A 105 6.32 -8.16 7.29
CA ARG A 105 7.78 -7.95 7.14
C ARG A 105 8.18 -6.75 6.26
N GLY A 106 7.21 -5.97 5.79
CA GLY A 106 7.44 -4.72 5.06
C GLY A 106 8.27 -4.88 3.79
N PHE A 107 8.89 -3.77 3.38
CA PHE A 107 9.76 -3.74 2.22
C PHE A 107 11.02 -4.60 2.41
N ASN A 108 11.60 -4.64 3.62
CA ASN A 108 12.77 -5.49 3.90
C ASN A 108 12.49 -6.97 3.65
N GLY A 109 11.32 -7.46 4.06
CA GLY A 109 10.92 -8.84 3.79
C GLY A 109 10.67 -9.12 2.31
N TRP A 110 10.21 -8.11 1.57
CA TRP A 110 10.03 -8.20 0.12
C TRP A 110 11.37 -8.31 -0.61
N GLU A 111 12.31 -7.41 -0.30
CA GLU A 111 13.66 -7.41 -0.88
C GLU A 111 14.42 -8.69 -0.50
N ALA A 112 14.41 -9.08 0.77
CA ALA A 112 15.05 -10.31 1.24
C ALA A 112 14.46 -11.59 0.60
N SER A 113 13.22 -11.52 0.09
CA SER A 113 12.62 -12.63 -0.66
C SER A 113 13.10 -12.72 -2.12
N GLY A 114 13.96 -11.81 -2.58
CA GLY A 114 14.43 -11.74 -3.97
C GLY A 114 13.32 -11.38 -4.97
N ARG A 115 12.31 -10.64 -4.51
CA ARG A 115 11.15 -10.26 -5.34
C ARG A 115 11.45 -9.05 -6.22
N PRO A 116 10.73 -8.88 -7.34
CA PRO A 116 10.90 -7.73 -8.22
C PRO A 116 10.68 -6.42 -7.47
N VAL A 117 11.64 -5.51 -7.59
CA VAL A 117 11.61 -4.17 -6.99
C VAL A 117 11.96 -3.14 -8.07
N CYS A 118 11.23 -2.02 -8.11
CA CYS A 118 11.58 -0.88 -8.96
C CYS A 118 12.48 0.08 -8.19
N ARG A 119 13.46 0.66 -8.87
CA ARG A 119 14.27 1.80 -8.37
C ARG A 119 13.97 3.11 -9.11
N CYS A 120 12.87 3.12 -9.85
CA CYS A 120 12.44 4.28 -10.62
C CYS A 120 12.10 5.46 -9.70
N SER A 121 12.52 6.68 -10.04
CA SER A 121 12.13 7.89 -9.32
C SER A 121 10.84 8.52 -9.88
N ASP A 122 10.24 7.92 -10.91
CA ASP A 122 9.01 8.40 -11.55
C ASP A 122 7.75 8.14 -10.70
N ILE A 123 6.88 9.16 -10.63
CA ILE A 123 5.58 9.09 -9.98
C ILE A 123 4.49 9.29 -11.05
N PRO A 124 3.68 8.26 -11.39
CA PRO A 124 3.67 6.90 -10.88
C PRO A 124 4.71 5.96 -11.52
N CYS A 125 5.25 5.04 -10.72
CA CYS A 125 6.19 3.99 -11.14
C CYS A 125 5.60 3.15 -12.29
N LYS A 126 6.22 3.19 -13.47
CA LYS A 126 5.76 2.44 -14.66
C LYS A 126 5.99 0.92 -14.61
N GLY A 127 6.68 0.40 -13.59
CA GLY A 127 7.06 -1.01 -13.53
C GLY A 127 8.10 -1.35 -14.59
N GLU A 128 8.92 -2.36 -14.31
CA GLU A 128 10.10 -2.76 -15.09
C GLU A 128 9.91 -2.62 -16.61
N SER A 129 10.69 -1.72 -17.20
CA SER A 129 10.95 -1.76 -18.64
C SER A 129 12.16 -2.68 -18.86
N SER A 130 11.84 -3.89 -19.34
CA SER A 130 12.72 -4.88 -20.03
C SER A 130 13.69 -5.70 -19.19
#